data_AF-A0A2V7AGE8-F1
#
_entry.id   AF-A0A2V7AGE8-F1
#
_cell.length_a   1.000
_cell.length_b   1.000
_cell.length_c   1.000
_cell.angle_alpha   90.00
_cell.angle_beta   90.00
_cell.angle_gamma   90.00
#
_symmetry.space_group_name_H-M   'P 1'
#
loop_
_entity.id
_entity.type
_entity.pdbx_description
1 polymer ?
#
loop_
_entity_poly.entity_id
_entity_poly.type
_entity_poly.pdbx_seq_one_letter_code
_entity_poly.pdbx_strand_id
1 'polypeptide(L)'
;MCASGCALIPPMHPENAYYPSPSDSRSLTISYTLYRAAQASGDDPTRYSFAFIQTAAVTAFAADDATFYFSDGLARQSQRCIDAIVAQKVAHEILGHAGQRRTLTLSLTAGFAVLGLIAPGLGLADLIVNPLIVRAFSREQEMEADQRAVEILRDMGHVAPRRSLAAALRTVATTKPVSAGPLWERGLLAPEPDLDDRLAALEPLEPTPRLASRPSR
;
A
#
# COMPACT_ATOMS: atom_id res chain seq x y z
N MET A 1 -15.90 -13.58 -40.55
CA MET A 1 -15.68 -12.43 -39.67
C MET A 1 -15.60 -12.95 -38.25
N CYS A 2 -14.39 -13.13 -37.71
CA CYS A 2 -14.17 -13.54 -36.32
C CYS A 2 -13.73 -12.30 -35.55
N ALA A 3 -14.58 -11.79 -34.67
CA ALA A 3 -14.23 -10.73 -33.75
C ALA A 3 -13.53 -11.36 -32.54
N SER A 4 -12.20 -11.24 -32.48
CA SER A 4 -11.44 -11.45 -31.25
C SER A 4 -11.80 -10.32 -30.29
N GLY A 5 -12.77 -10.56 -29.41
CA GLY A 5 -13.02 -9.70 -28.26
C GLY A 5 -11.92 -9.92 -27.23
N CYS A 6 -10.86 -9.13 -27.29
CA CYS A 6 -9.99 -8.94 -26.13
C CYS A 6 -10.87 -8.34 -25.02
N ALA A 7 -11.23 -9.14 -24.03
CA ALA A 7 -11.82 -8.65 -22.80
C ALA A 7 -10.79 -7.74 -22.11
N LEU A 8 -10.86 -6.44 -22.39
CA LEU A 8 -10.16 -5.43 -21.63
C LEU A 8 -10.77 -5.45 -20.23
N ILE A 9 -10.06 -6.07 -19.30
CA ILE A 9 -10.34 -5.90 -17.87
C ILE A 9 -10.17 -4.39 -17.62
N PRO A 10 -11.23 -3.66 -17.22
CA PRO A 10 -11.11 -2.24 -16.96
C PRO A 10 -10.06 -2.01 -15.86
N PRO A 11 -9.26 -0.93 -15.93
CA PRO A 11 -8.36 -0.59 -14.85
C PRO A 11 -9.18 -0.42 -13.57
N MET A 12 -8.88 -1.25 -12.57
CA MET A 12 -9.63 -1.26 -11.31
C MET A 12 -9.14 -0.11 -10.43
N HIS A 13 -9.79 1.04 -10.53
CA HIS A 13 -9.56 2.18 -9.64
C HIS A 13 -10.43 2.03 -8.37
N PRO A 14 -9.96 2.45 -7.18
CA PRO A 14 -10.77 2.46 -5.98
C PRO A 14 -12.00 3.37 -6.13
N GLU A 15 -13.10 3.00 -5.51
CA GLU A 15 -14.26 3.90 -5.37
C GLU A 15 -13.82 5.20 -4.66
N ASN A 16 -14.29 6.34 -5.16
CA ASN A 16 -13.91 7.68 -4.70
C ASN A 16 -12.43 8.06 -4.92
N ALA A 17 -11.76 7.41 -5.88
CA ALA A 17 -10.50 7.92 -6.41
C ALA A 17 -10.73 9.25 -7.13
N TYR A 18 -9.82 10.20 -6.96
CA TYR A 18 -9.81 11.43 -7.72
C TYR A 18 -8.38 11.92 -7.99
N TYR A 19 -8.19 12.54 -9.15
CA TYR A 19 -6.96 13.26 -9.44
C TYR A 19 -7.04 14.65 -8.81
N PRO A 20 -6.15 14.99 -7.88
CA PRO A 20 -6.20 16.31 -7.27
C PRO A 20 -5.71 17.40 -8.21
N SER A 21 -5.99 18.66 -7.87
CA SER A 21 -5.32 19.78 -8.52
C SER A 21 -3.80 19.67 -8.33
N PRO A 22 -2.98 19.82 -9.38
CA PRO A 22 -1.52 19.85 -9.27
C PRO A 22 -1.00 21.00 -8.39
N SER A 23 -1.80 22.06 -8.21
CA SER A 23 -1.45 23.22 -7.39
C SER A 23 -1.85 23.06 -5.91
N ASP A 24 -2.57 22.00 -5.52
CA ASP A 24 -2.88 21.75 -4.11
C ASP A 24 -1.61 21.39 -3.33
N SER A 25 -1.43 21.98 -2.15
CA SER A 25 -0.21 21.78 -1.36
C SER A 25 0.00 20.32 -0.97
N ARG A 26 -1.09 19.58 -0.74
CA ARG A 26 -1.07 18.15 -0.44
C ARG A 26 -0.62 17.32 -1.66
N SER A 27 -1.06 17.68 -2.86
CA SER A 27 -0.59 17.06 -4.11
C SER A 27 0.90 17.26 -4.29
N LEU A 28 1.40 18.47 -4.06
CA LEU A 28 2.82 18.78 -4.17
C LEU A 28 3.64 17.97 -3.16
N THR A 29 3.18 17.90 -1.91
CA THR A 29 3.83 17.09 -0.86
C THR A 29 3.89 15.62 -1.25
N ILE A 30 2.78 15.02 -1.68
CA ILE A 30 2.74 13.60 -2.07
C ILE A 30 3.60 13.35 -3.31
N SER A 31 3.48 14.19 -4.34
CA SER A 31 4.27 14.10 -5.56
C SER A 31 5.77 14.15 -5.28
N TYR A 32 6.21 15.14 -4.50
CA TYR A 32 7.61 15.30 -4.13
C TYR A 32 8.12 14.13 -3.28
N THR A 33 7.30 13.64 -2.34
CA THR A 33 7.67 12.51 -1.48
C THR A 33 7.80 11.23 -2.29
N LEU A 34 6.85 10.94 -3.18
CA LEU A 34 6.87 9.77 -4.05
C LEU A 34 8.07 9.80 -5.00
N TYR A 35 8.36 10.96 -5.61
CA TYR A 35 9.55 11.17 -6.43
C TYR A 35 10.83 10.84 -5.66
N ARG A 36 10.96 11.37 -4.44
CA ARG A 36 12.14 11.13 -3.59
C ARG A 36 12.28 9.68 -3.15
N ALA A 37 11.17 9.03 -2.81
CA ALA A 37 11.18 7.62 -2.41
C ALA A 37 11.58 6.71 -3.58
N ALA A 38 11.08 6.99 -4.79
CA ALA A 38 11.48 6.28 -6.01
C ALA A 38 12.97 6.47 -6.32
N GLN A 39 13.46 7.71 -6.25
CA GLN A 39 14.88 7.99 -6.49
C GLN A 39 15.77 7.32 -5.43
N ALA A 40 15.38 7.38 -4.16
CA ALA A 40 16.09 6.74 -3.06
C ALA A 40 16.07 5.21 -3.15
N SER A 41 15.03 4.62 -3.73
CA SER A 41 14.97 3.18 -3.99
C SER A 41 15.77 2.74 -5.22
N GLY A 42 16.27 3.68 -6.02
CA GLY A 42 17.00 3.42 -7.26
C GLY A 42 16.10 3.14 -8.48
N ASP A 43 14.79 3.41 -8.38
CA ASP A 43 13.85 3.28 -9.50
C ASP A 43 13.70 4.60 -10.27
N ASP A 44 13.07 4.55 -11.44
CA ASP A 44 12.75 5.71 -12.25
C ASP A 44 11.45 6.38 -11.75
N PRO A 45 11.53 7.59 -11.16
CA PRO A 45 10.36 8.28 -10.64
C PRO A 45 9.34 8.67 -11.72
N THR A 46 9.74 8.73 -13.01
CA THR A 46 8.83 9.11 -14.10
C THR A 46 7.83 8.02 -14.45
N ARG A 47 8.06 6.79 -13.97
CA ARG A 47 7.13 5.67 -14.09
C ARG A 47 5.96 5.76 -13.12
N TYR A 48 6.10 6.53 -12.03
CA TYR A 48 5.13 6.53 -10.95
C TYR A 48 4.08 7.62 -11.17
N SER A 49 2.83 7.25 -10.97
CA SER A 49 1.72 8.19 -10.94
C SER A 49 0.96 8.06 -9.63
N PHE A 50 0.09 9.02 -9.30
CA PHE A 50 -0.76 8.88 -8.13
C PHE A 50 -2.13 9.54 -8.26
N ALA A 51 -3.06 9.07 -7.45
CA ALA A 51 -4.37 9.67 -7.23
C ALA A 51 -4.71 9.69 -5.72
N PHE A 52 -5.67 10.51 -5.33
CA PHE A 52 -6.19 10.49 -3.96
C PHE A 52 -7.44 9.63 -3.85
N ILE A 53 -7.71 9.17 -2.62
CA ILE A 53 -8.97 8.55 -2.23
C ILE A 53 -9.62 9.43 -1.17
N GLN A 54 -10.89 9.77 -1.36
CA GLN A 54 -11.64 10.58 -0.42
C GLN A 54 -12.01 9.78 0.84
N THR A 55 -11.14 9.80 1.86
CA THR A 55 -11.40 9.17 3.16
C THR A 55 -10.56 9.79 4.28
N ALA A 56 -11.11 9.79 5.50
CA ALA A 56 -10.40 10.24 6.70
C ALA A 56 -9.40 9.20 7.25
N ALA A 57 -9.53 7.93 6.86
CA ALA A 57 -8.58 6.88 7.24
C ALA A 57 -7.18 7.17 6.70
N VAL A 58 -6.12 6.79 7.41
CA VAL A 58 -4.73 6.89 6.93
C VAL A 58 -4.41 5.60 6.19
N THR A 59 -4.43 5.64 4.86
CA THR A 59 -4.21 4.45 4.04
C THR A 59 -3.58 4.81 2.69
N ALA A 60 -2.89 3.84 2.11
CA ALA A 60 -2.34 3.91 0.77
C ALA A 60 -2.16 2.51 0.19
N PHE A 61 -2.21 2.41 -1.14
CA PHE A 61 -1.87 1.19 -1.87
C PHE A 61 -1.30 1.51 -3.25
N ALA A 62 -0.59 0.56 -3.84
CA ALA A 62 -0.11 0.64 -5.21
C ALA A 62 -0.95 -0.29 -6.10
N ALA A 63 -1.31 0.19 -7.30
CA ALA A 63 -1.87 -0.63 -8.36
C ALA A 63 -0.77 -1.16 -9.29
N ASP A 64 -1.13 -2.13 -10.12
CA ASP A 64 -0.21 -2.92 -10.95
C ASP A 64 0.50 -2.11 -12.05
N ASP A 65 0.09 -0.88 -12.30
CA ASP A 65 0.62 0.05 -13.30
C ASP A 65 1.55 1.12 -12.70
N ALA A 66 2.06 0.88 -11.47
CA ALA A 66 2.79 1.85 -10.68
C ALA A 66 2.00 3.15 -10.37
N THR A 67 0.66 3.07 -10.41
CA THR A 67 -0.22 4.11 -9.88
C THR A 67 -0.43 3.90 -8.38
N PHE A 68 -0.05 4.89 -7.58
CA PHE A 68 -0.23 4.89 -6.15
C PHE A 68 -1.51 5.63 -5.75
N TYR A 69 -2.26 5.07 -4.81
CA TYR A 69 -3.42 5.73 -4.23
C TYR A 69 -3.14 6.09 -2.79
N PHE A 70 -3.34 7.36 -2.47
CA PHE A 70 -3.14 7.88 -1.12
C PHE A 70 -4.46 8.43 -0.59
N SER A 71 -4.77 8.23 0.69
CA SER A 71 -5.97 8.83 1.26
C SER A 71 -5.80 10.30 1.61
N ASP A 72 -6.92 11.03 1.63
CA ASP A 72 -7.01 12.35 2.23
C ASP A 72 -6.50 12.38 3.69
N GLY A 73 -6.79 11.31 4.46
CA GLY A 73 -6.32 11.13 5.83
C GLY A 73 -4.80 11.06 5.94
N LEU A 74 -4.14 10.35 5.02
CA LEU A 74 -2.68 10.30 4.94
C LEU A 74 -2.10 11.65 4.51
N ALA A 75 -2.72 12.31 3.53
CA ALA A 75 -2.28 13.61 3.02
C ALA A 75 -2.27 14.73 4.08
N ARG A 76 -2.99 14.54 5.19
CA ARG A 76 -3.02 15.48 6.34
C ARG A 76 -2.05 15.12 7.46
N GLN A 77 -1.32 14.01 7.36
CA GLN A 77 -0.37 13.60 8.39
C GLN A 77 0.90 14.45 8.36
N SER A 78 1.72 14.32 9.41
CA SER A 78 3.05 14.92 9.41
C SER A 78 3.89 14.39 8.25
N GLN A 79 4.84 15.22 7.75
CA GLN A 79 5.74 14.83 6.65
C GLN A 79 6.43 13.48 6.92
N ARG A 80 6.89 13.25 8.16
CA ARG A 80 7.53 11.98 8.55
C ARG A 80 6.64 10.75 8.37
N CYS A 81 5.33 10.89 8.63
CA CYS A 81 4.36 9.82 8.45
C CYS A 81 4.10 9.59 6.95
N ILE A 82 3.97 10.67 6.19
CA ILE A 82 3.82 10.60 4.73
C ILE A 82 5.03 9.91 4.10
N ASP A 83 6.26 10.35 4.42
CA ASP A 83 7.51 9.74 3.95
C ASP A 83 7.54 8.24 4.23
N ALA A 84 7.18 7.84 5.46
CA ALA A 84 7.22 6.44 5.89
C ALA A 84 6.21 5.55 5.14
N ILE A 85 4.96 5.99 5.01
CA ILE A 85 3.94 5.21 4.30
C ILE A 85 4.23 5.19 2.79
N VAL A 86 4.67 6.29 2.20
CA VAL A 86 5.06 6.34 0.79
C VAL A 86 6.25 5.40 0.53
N ALA A 87 7.31 5.45 1.35
CA ALA A 87 8.44 4.55 1.25
C ALA A 87 8.02 3.07 1.36
N GLN A 88 7.06 2.76 2.23
CA GLN A 88 6.51 1.41 2.35
C GLN A 88 5.80 0.95 1.08
N LYS A 89 5.00 1.82 0.46
CA LYS A 89 4.32 1.46 -0.79
C LYS A 89 5.29 1.34 -1.97
N VAL A 90 6.29 2.21 -2.06
CA VAL A 90 7.38 2.06 -3.04
C VAL A 90 8.14 0.75 -2.81
N ALA A 91 8.37 0.35 -1.57
CA ALA A 91 8.98 -0.93 -1.25
C ALA A 91 8.16 -2.13 -1.78
N HIS A 92 6.83 -2.13 -1.61
CA HIS A 92 5.99 -3.18 -2.20
C HIS A 92 6.07 -3.22 -3.73
N GLU A 93 6.14 -2.06 -4.39
CA GLU A 93 6.24 -1.95 -5.84
C GLU A 93 7.57 -2.52 -6.36
N ILE A 94 8.70 -2.07 -5.82
CA ILE A 94 10.03 -2.51 -6.26
C ILE A 94 10.32 -3.98 -5.93
N LEU A 95 9.75 -4.50 -4.85
CA LEU A 95 9.83 -5.93 -4.51
C LEU A 95 8.88 -6.78 -5.36
N GLY A 96 8.06 -6.15 -6.21
CA GLY A 96 7.12 -6.86 -7.09
C GLY A 96 6.03 -7.60 -6.33
N HIS A 97 5.74 -7.21 -5.08
CA HIS A 97 4.74 -7.87 -4.25
C HIS A 97 3.34 -7.78 -4.89
N ALA A 98 3.04 -6.74 -5.67
CA ALA A 98 1.82 -6.66 -6.46
C ALA A 98 1.80 -7.70 -7.61
N GLY A 99 2.91 -7.85 -8.35
CA GLY A 99 3.03 -8.76 -9.50
C GLY A 99 3.08 -10.26 -9.13
N GLN A 100 3.73 -10.63 -8.02
CA GLN A 100 3.80 -12.02 -7.55
C GLN A 100 2.40 -12.59 -7.22
N ARG A 101 1.47 -11.72 -6.81
CA ARG A 101 0.07 -12.07 -6.53
C ARG A 101 -0.70 -12.46 -7.79
N ARG A 102 -0.43 -11.81 -8.92
CA ARG A 102 -1.07 -12.13 -10.21
C ARG A 102 -0.68 -13.51 -10.70
N THR A 103 0.57 -13.92 -10.54
CA THR A 103 1.01 -15.28 -10.93
C THR A 103 0.30 -16.35 -10.11
N LEU A 104 0.07 -16.11 -8.82
CA LEU A 104 -0.68 -17.01 -7.94
C LEU A 104 -2.20 -17.00 -8.24
N THR A 105 -2.81 -15.84 -8.46
CA THR A 105 -4.24 -15.77 -8.83
C THR A 105 -4.49 -16.35 -10.22
N LEU A 106 -3.67 -16.03 -11.22
CA LEU A 106 -3.79 -16.60 -12.56
C LEU A 106 -3.55 -18.12 -12.56
N SER A 107 -2.60 -18.62 -11.78
CA SER A 107 -2.36 -20.07 -11.68
C SER A 107 -3.51 -20.79 -10.98
N LEU A 108 -4.11 -20.19 -9.94
CA LEU A 108 -5.33 -20.71 -9.31
C LEU A 108 -6.51 -20.69 -10.27
N THR A 109 -6.79 -19.56 -10.95
CA THR A 109 -7.89 -19.46 -11.93
C THR A 109 -7.69 -20.40 -13.11
N ALA A 110 -6.46 -20.57 -13.61
CA ALA A 110 -6.16 -21.53 -14.67
C ALA A 110 -6.35 -22.98 -14.18
N GLY A 111 -5.94 -23.30 -12.95
CA GLY A 111 -6.18 -24.60 -12.33
C GLY A 111 -7.67 -24.92 -12.16
N PHE A 112 -8.48 -23.94 -11.75
CA PHE A 112 -9.93 -24.09 -11.65
C PHE A 112 -10.63 -24.13 -13.01
N ALA A 113 -10.13 -23.43 -14.03
CA ALA A 113 -10.65 -23.51 -15.40
C ALA A 113 -10.47 -24.93 -15.99
N VAL A 114 -9.37 -25.61 -15.67
CA VAL A 114 -9.16 -27.02 -16.05
C VAL A 114 -10.11 -27.95 -15.28
N LEU A 115 -10.32 -27.73 -13.97
CA LEU A 115 -11.25 -28.51 -13.14
C LEU A 115 -12.72 -28.32 -13.55
N GLY A 116 -13.12 -27.11 -13.92
CA GLY A 116 -14.48 -26.78 -14.39
C GLY A 116 -14.84 -27.43 -15.74
N LEU A 117 -13.84 -27.89 -16.50
CA LEU A 117 -14.05 -28.66 -17.73
C LEU A 117 -14.49 -30.11 -17.44
N ILE A 118 -14.22 -30.62 -16.24
CA ILE A 118 -14.47 -32.04 -15.86
C ILE A 118 -15.79 -32.19 -15.08
N ALA A 119 -16.35 -31.11 -14.50
CA ALA A 119 -17.62 -31.15 -13.78
C ALA A 119 -18.43 -29.83 -13.93
N PRO A 120 -19.28 -29.69 -14.95
CA PRO A 120 -20.14 -28.52 -15.10
C PRO A 120 -21.30 -28.60 -14.08
N GLY A 121 -21.38 -27.66 -13.13
CA GLY A 121 -22.55 -27.52 -12.25
C GLY A 121 -22.34 -27.01 -10.83
N LEU A 122 -21.10 -26.88 -10.33
CA LEU A 122 -20.85 -26.25 -9.02
C LEU A 122 -20.61 -24.74 -9.21
N GLY A 123 -21.67 -23.95 -9.08
CA GLY A 123 -21.64 -22.49 -9.23
C GLY A 123 -20.83 -21.82 -8.12
N LEU A 124 -19.67 -21.26 -8.47
CA LEU A 124 -18.81 -20.44 -7.61
C LEU A 124 -19.25 -18.97 -7.57
N ALA A 125 -20.56 -18.72 -7.38
CA ALA A 125 -21.08 -17.35 -7.30
C ALA A 125 -20.60 -16.60 -6.02
N ASP A 126 -20.13 -17.34 -5.01
CA ASP A 126 -19.67 -16.79 -3.73
C ASP A 126 -18.21 -16.27 -3.73
N LEU A 127 -17.50 -16.38 -4.86
CA LEU A 127 -16.11 -15.91 -4.99
C LEU A 127 -15.98 -14.53 -5.63
N ILE A 128 -17.08 -13.82 -5.90
CA ILE A 128 -17.03 -12.42 -6.33
C ILE A 128 -16.82 -11.53 -5.11
N VAL A 129 -15.65 -11.71 -4.48
CA VAL A 129 -15.11 -10.79 -3.49
C VAL A 129 -14.79 -9.49 -4.23
N ASN A 130 -15.28 -8.36 -3.73
CA ASN A 130 -14.88 -7.04 -4.23
C ASN A 130 -13.34 -6.99 -4.30
N PRO A 131 -12.73 -6.99 -5.50
CA PRO A 131 -11.31 -7.25 -5.66
C PRO A 131 -10.43 -6.10 -5.15
N LEU A 132 -11.03 -4.98 -4.75
CA LEU A 132 -10.37 -3.84 -4.12
C LEU A 132 -10.32 -3.93 -2.59
N ILE A 133 -11.24 -4.68 -1.96
CA ILE A 133 -11.39 -4.69 -0.48
C ILE A 133 -10.59 -5.82 0.20
N VAL A 134 -10.31 -6.93 -0.49
CA VAL A 134 -9.58 -8.06 0.12
C VAL A 134 -8.31 -8.38 -0.64
N ARG A 135 -7.32 -7.49 -0.49
CA ARG A 135 -5.99 -7.68 -1.06
C ARG A 135 -4.90 -7.42 -0.02
N ALA A 136 -4.94 -8.09 1.13
CA ALA A 136 -3.84 -8.09 2.10
C ALA A 136 -2.55 -8.73 1.53
N PHE A 137 -1.39 -8.17 1.84
CA PHE A 137 -0.09 -8.80 1.62
C PHE A 137 0.16 -9.89 2.67
N SER A 138 0.98 -10.88 2.35
CA SER A 138 1.41 -11.88 3.37
C SER A 138 2.27 -11.23 4.45
N ARG A 139 2.42 -11.93 5.59
CA ARG A 139 3.25 -11.48 6.71
C ARG A 139 4.69 -11.24 6.27
N GLU A 140 5.26 -12.17 5.51
CA GLU A 140 6.61 -12.10 4.98
C GLU A 140 6.76 -10.90 4.03
N GLN A 141 5.79 -10.67 3.14
CA GLN A 141 5.81 -9.52 2.22
C GLN A 141 5.72 -8.17 2.94
N GLU A 142 4.94 -8.06 4.01
CA GLU A 142 4.92 -6.84 4.84
C GLU A 142 6.25 -6.63 5.56
N MET A 143 6.87 -7.69 6.10
CA MET A 143 8.17 -7.60 6.77
C MET A 143 9.29 -7.20 5.79
N GLU A 144 9.31 -7.79 4.60
CA GLU A 144 10.27 -7.44 3.53
C GLU A 144 10.07 -5.99 3.08
N ALA A 145 8.81 -5.56 2.88
CA ALA A 145 8.50 -4.19 2.52
C ALA A 145 8.88 -3.20 3.62
N ASP A 146 8.67 -3.54 4.90
CA ASP A 146 9.06 -2.69 6.03
C ASP A 146 10.57 -2.52 6.12
N GLN A 147 11.32 -3.62 5.97
CA GLN A 147 12.78 -3.57 5.96
C GLN A 147 13.29 -2.71 4.81
N ARG A 148 12.73 -2.87 3.62
CA ARG A 148 13.11 -2.08 2.45
C ARG A 148 12.69 -0.62 2.59
N ALA A 149 11.55 -0.32 3.21
CA ALA A 149 11.11 1.03 3.51
C ALA A 149 12.07 1.76 4.46
N VAL A 150 12.63 1.05 5.45
CA VAL A 150 13.65 1.61 6.35
C VAL A 150 14.91 2.04 5.58
N GLU A 151 15.33 1.27 4.58
CA GLU A 151 16.44 1.64 3.71
C GLU A 151 16.12 2.86 2.86
N ILE A 152 14.96 2.87 2.20
CA ILE A 152 14.50 4.02 1.41
C ILE A 152 14.45 5.29 2.28
N LEU A 153 13.90 5.20 3.50
CA LEU A 153 13.86 6.33 4.43
C LEU A 153 15.27 6.80 4.83
N ARG A 154 16.22 5.88 5.02
CA ARG A 154 17.61 6.23 5.32
C ARG A 154 18.23 7.00 4.16
N ASP A 155 18.02 6.55 2.93
CA ASP A 155 18.55 7.16 1.72
C ASP A 155 17.84 8.50 1.40
N MET A 156 16.60 8.65 1.84
CA MET A 156 15.90 9.94 1.93
C MET A 156 16.42 10.85 3.06
N GLY A 157 17.42 10.44 3.83
CA GLY A 157 18.06 11.25 4.86
C GLY A 157 17.34 11.27 6.22
N HIS A 158 16.43 10.32 6.49
CA HIS A 158 15.82 10.22 7.81
C HIS A 158 16.84 9.79 8.87
N VAL A 159 16.96 10.57 9.94
CA VAL A 159 17.87 10.29 11.07
C VAL A 159 17.45 9.10 11.94
N ALA A 160 16.17 8.72 11.86
CA ALA A 160 15.59 7.63 12.65
C ALA A 160 14.53 6.88 11.81
N PRO A 161 14.96 6.15 10.76
CA PRO A 161 14.06 5.53 9.79
C PRO A 161 13.15 4.47 10.43
N ARG A 162 13.68 3.60 11.30
CA ARG A 162 12.88 2.55 11.95
C ARG A 162 11.80 3.14 12.85
N ARG A 163 12.14 4.15 13.65
CA ARG A 163 11.13 4.89 14.43
C ARG A 163 10.10 5.57 13.55
N SER A 164 10.51 6.17 12.44
CA SER A 164 9.59 6.89 11.55
C SER A 164 8.54 5.94 10.98
N LEU A 165 8.99 4.76 10.53
CA LEU A 165 8.09 3.72 10.06
C LEU A 165 7.20 3.19 11.19
N ALA A 166 7.76 2.80 12.34
CA ALA A 166 6.99 2.31 13.48
C ALA A 166 5.90 3.28 13.94
N ALA A 167 6.19 4.58 13.97
CA ALA A 167 5.20 5.60 14.32
C ALA A 167 4.08 5.70 13.27
N ALA A 168 4.42 5.66 11.99
CA ALA A 168 3.45 5.70 10.90
C ALA A 168 2.55 4.45 10.88
N LEU A 169 3.10 3.25 11.12
CA LEU A 169 2.33 2.02 11.22
C LEU A 169 1.30 2.07 12.35
N ARG A 170 1.69 2.61 13.51
CA ARG A 170 0.73 2.86 14.61
C ARG A 170 -0.37 3.83 14.19
N THR A 171 -0.04 4.91 13.48
CA THR A 171 -1.04 5.87 12.97
C THR A 171 -2.03 5.19 12.03
N VAL A 172 -1.57 4.37 11.09
CA VAL A 172 -2.43 3.58 10.20
C VAL A 172 -3.36 2.68 11.02
N ALA A 173 -2.81 1.93 11.99
CA ALA A 173 -3.58 1.01 12.82
C ALA A 173 -4.66 1.69 13.68
N THR A 174 -4.41 2.92 14.15
CA THR A 174 -5.41 3.69 14.92
C THR A 174 -6.55 4.24 14.08
N THR A 175 -6.38 4.29 12.76
CA THR A 175 -7.37 4.83 11.82
C THR A 175 -8.00 3.70 11.00
N LYS A 176 -8.44 2.63 11.67
CA LYS A 176 -9.21 1.57 11.00
C LYS A 176 -10.43 2.22 10.31
N PRO A 177 -10.71 1.88 9.04
CA PRO A 177 -11.93 2.35 8.41
C PRO A 177 -13.13 1.90 9.24
N VAL A 178 -14.08 2.80 9.46
CA VAL A 178 -15.40 2.43 10.00
C VAL A 178 -16.13 1.64 8.91
N SER A 179 -15.88 0.34 8.82
CA SER A 179 -16.62 -0.54 7.92
C SER A 179 -17.91 -0.98 8.62
N ALA A 180 -19.03 -0.34 8.25
CA ALA A 180 -20.39 -0.78 8.58
C ALA A 180 -20.82 -1.95 7.65
N GLY A 181 -20.01 -3.00 7.58
CA GLY A 181 -20.14 -4.10 6.62
C GLY A 181 -20.35 -5.49 7.26
N PRO A 182 -20.93 -6.46 6.50
CA PRO A 182 -21.14 -7.83 6.96
C PRO A 182 -19.85 -8.54 7.43
N LEU A 183 -20.02 -9.55 8.29
CA LEU A 183 -18.93 -10.23 9.04
C LEU A 183 -17.77 -10.76 8.18
N TRP A 184 -17.99 -11.12 6.92
CA TRP A 184 -16.94 -11.62 6.02
C TRP A 184 -16.06 -10.52 5.42
N GLU A 185 -16.53 -9.26 5.40
CA GLU A 185 -15.72 -8.08 5.09
C GLU A 185 -14.80 -7.69 6.26
N ARG A 186 -14.97 -8.29 7.45
CA ARG A 186 -14.15 -8.06 8.65
C ARG A 186 -12.89 -8.94 8.73
N GLY A 187 -12.49 -9.59 7.65
CA GLY A 187 -11.18 -10.26 7.55
C GLY A 187 -11.08 -11.59 8.32
N LEU A 188 -11.95 -12.56 8.03
CA LEU A 188 -11.91 -13.89 8.66
C LEU A 188 -11.14 -14.98 7.90
N LEU A 189 -10.31 -14.64 6.91
CA LEU A 189 -9.41 -15.60 6.24
C LEU A 189 -8.03 -15.00 5.95
N ALA A 190 -7.39 -14.47 7.00
CA ALA A 190 -5.94 -14.41 7.23
C ALA A 190 -5.78 -13.60 8.53
N PRO A 191 -5.02 -14.06 9.54
CA PRO A 191 -4.62 -13.14 10.60
C PRO A 191 -3.88 -11.98 9.91
N GLU A 192 -4.43 -10.77 10.03
CA GLU A 192 -3.73 -9.53 9.70
C GLU A 192 -2.33 -9.69 10.32
N PRO A 193 -1.21 -9.66 9.55
CA PRO A 193 0.10 -9.85 10.13
C PRO A 193 0.24 -8.86 11.28
N ASP A 194 0.45 -9.40 12.48
CA ASP A 194 0.22 -8.67 13.71
C ASP A 194 1.08 -7.41 13.68
N LEU A 195 0.46 -6.25 13.88
CA LEU A 195 1.17 -4.98 13.98
C LEU A 195 2.34 -5.12 14.96
N ASP A 196 2.14 -5.91 16.03
CA ASP A 196 3.15 -6.19 17.03
C ASP A 196 4.38 -6.91 16.47
N ASP A 197 4.22 -7.90 15.59
CA ASP A 197 5.34 -8.59 14.92
C ASP A 197 6.16 -7.63 14.06
N ARG A 198 5.46 -6.78 13.29
CA ARG A 198 6.09 -5.79 12.42
C ARG A 198 6.83 -4.73 13.23
N LEU A 199 6.23 -4.27 14.33
CA LEU A 199 6.86 -3.34 15.26
C LEU A 199 8.08 -3.98 15.94
N ALA A 200 7.99 -5.24 16.35
CA ALA A 200 9.09 -5.98 16.95
C ALA A 200 10.27 -6.13 15.98
N ALA A 201 10.00 -6.36 14.68
CA ALA A 201 11.03 -6.43 13.66
C ALA A 201 11.78 -5.11 13.42
N LEU A 202 11.20 -3.97 13.82
CA LEU A 202 11.84 -2.65 13.72
C LEU A 202 12.71 -2.30 14.94
N GLU A 203 12.70 -3.11 15.99
CA GLU A 203 13.55 -2.90 17.17
C GLU A 203 15.02 -3.32 16.93
N PRO A 204 16.00 -2.67 17.59
CA PRO A 204 15.84 -1.57 18.53
C PRO A 204 15.62 -0.24 17.80
N LEU A 205 14.58 0.52 18.14
CA LEU A 205 14.37 1.85 17.57
C LEU A 205 15.55 2.78 17.91
N GLU A 206 15.88 3.71 17.00
CA GLU A 206 16.95 4.71 17.23
C GLU A 206 16.64 5.55 18.50
N PRO A 207 17.45 6.48 19.02
CA PRO A 207 16.98 7.39 20.09
C PRO A 207 16.02 8.47 19.56
N THR A 208 15.12 8.99 20.40
CA THR A 208 14.38 10.21 20.04
C THR A 208 15.37 11.36 19.89
N PRO A 209 15.39 12.10 18.76
CA PRO A 209 16.26 13.24 18.60
C PRO A 209 15.97 14.23 19.73
N ARG A 210 16.97 14.57 20.55
CA ARG A 210 16.81 15.60 21.58
C ARG A 210 16.57 16.91 20.84
N LEU A 211 15.41 17.54 21.06
CA LEU A 211 15.22 18.95 20.71
C LEU A 211 16.29 19.72 21.48
N ALA A 212 17.25 20.31 20.77
CA ALA A 212 18.22 21.20 21.38
C ALA A 212 17.44 22.31 22.09
N SER A 213 17.49 22.34 23.42
CA SER A 213 16.95 23.43 24.21
C SER A 213 17.67 24.71 23.78
N ARG A 214 16.95 25.60 23.11
CA ARG A 214 17.42 26.94 22.77
C ARG A 214 17.82 27.61 24.09
N PRO A 215 19.07 28.08 24.28
CA PRO A 215 19.42 28.82 25.49
C PRO A 215 18.54 30.08 25.53
N SER A 216 17.88 30.30 26.66
CA SER A 216 17.18 31.55 26.97
C SER A 216 18.19 32.69 26.86
N ARG A 217 17.89 33.67 26.01
CA ARG A 217 18.65 34.92 25.92
C ARG A 217 17.97 35.97 26.77
#